data_AF-A0A1A8MJC2-F1
#
_entry.id   AF-A0A1A8MJC2-F1
#
_cell.length_a   1.000
_cell.length_b   1.000
_cell.length_c   1.000
_cell.angle_alpha   90.00
_cell.angle_beta   90.00
_cell.angle_gamma   90.00
#
_symmetry.space_group_name_H-M   'P 1'
#
loop_
_entity.id
_entity.type
_entity.pdbx_description
1 polymer ?
#
loop_
_entity_poly.entity_id
_entity_poly.type
_entity_poly.pdbx_seq_one_letter_code
_entity_poly.pdbx_strand_id
1 'polypeptide(L)'
;MTAAVFFGCTFIAFGPAIALFLFTIAREPLRVIFLIAGAFFWLVSLLLASLVWFISVQISNKDNPGQQKGLLIFGVVLSVLLQETFRFAYYKLLKKANEGLLILSQEETMPISIRQLAYVSGLGFGFMSGAFSVVNILADSAGPGTVGIHGDSQHYFLSSGTESHVRLHF
;
A
#
# COMPACT_ATOMS: atom_id res chain seq x y z
N MET A 1 24.66 15.36 -2.59
CA MET A 1 24.43 14.14 -1.77
C MET A 1 22.95 13.83 -1.60
N THR A 2 22.10 14.84 -1.44
CA THR A 2 20.63 14.71 -1.32
C THR A 2 19.93 14.01 -2.47
N ALA A 3 20.17 14.41 -3.72
CA ALA A 3 19.55 13.75 -4.87
C ALA A 3 19.95 12.26 -4.99
N ALA A 4 21.19 11.90 -4.67
CA ALA A 4 21.65 10.51 -4.69
C ALA A 4 20.95 9.66 -3.62
N VAL A 5 20.72 10.20 -2.42
CA VAL A 5 19.95 9.54 -1.35
C VAL A 5 18.49 9.40 -1.76
N PHE A 6 17.87 10.45 -2.28
CA PHE A 6 16.50 10.43 -2.78
C PHE A 6 16.30 9.32 -3.84
N PHE A 7 17.11 9.32 -4.90
CA PHE A 7 17.00 8.32 -5.96
C PHE A 7 17.37 6.91 -5.46
N GLY A 8 18.37 6.78 -4.60
CA GLY A 8 18.75 5.50 -3.99
C GLY A 8 17.61 4.89 -3.18
N CYS A 9 17.03 5.65 -2.25
CA CYS A 9 15.89 5.23 -1.45
C CYS A 9 14.63 4.97 -2.31
N THR A 10 14.41 5.78 -3.36
CA THR A 10 13.30 5.56 -4.30
C THR A 10 13.42 4.21 -5.01
N PHE A 11 14.60 3.88 -5.52
CA PHE A 11 14.82 2.61 -6.23
C PHE A 11 14.81 1.41 -5.30
N ILE A 12 15.25 1.56 -4.04
CA ILE A 12 15.14 0.50 -3.04
C ILE A 12 13.67 0.22 -2.69
N ALA A 13 12.87 1.27 -2.50
CA ALA A 13 11.47 1.15 -2.12
C ALA A 13 10.56 0.67 -3.26
N PHE A 14 10.66 1.32 -4.44
CA PHE A 14 9.74 1.08 -5.56
C PHE A 14 10.35 0.31 -6.73
N GLY A 15 11.67 0.12 -6.78
CA GLY A 15 12.34 -0.53 -7.91
C GLY A 15 11.73 -1.89 -8.27
N PRO A 16 11.57 -2.81 -7.32
CA PRO A 16 10.93 -4.11 -7.59
C PRO A 16 9.45 -3.99 -7.97
N ALA A 17 8.70 -3.08 -7.35
CA ALA A 17 7.29 -2.88 -7.66
C ALA A 17 7.11 -2.33 -9.09
N ILE A 18 7.94 -1.38 -9.50
CA ILE A 18 7.99 -0.82 -10.86
C ILE A 18 8.42 -1.88 -11.86
N ALA A 19 9.45 -2.68 -11.55
CA ALA A 19 9.89 -3.77 -12.42
C ALA A 19 8.76 -4.77 -12.65
N LEU A 20 8.07 -5.20 -11.59
CA LEU A 20 6.93 -6.09 -11.70
C LEU A 20 5.80 -5.44 -12.52
N PHE A 21 5.45 -4.18 -12.26
CA PHE A 21 4.45 -3.46 -13.04
C PHE A 21 4.79 -3.42 -14.55
N LEU A 22 6.01 -3.03 -14.91
CA LEU A 22 6.45 -2.90 -16.30
C LEU A 22 6.50 -4.25 -17.03
N PHE A 23 7.00 -5.30 -16.37
CA PHE A 23 7.21 -6.58 -17.04
C PHE A 23 5.97 -7.48 -17.06
N THR A 24 5.09 -7.41 -16.04
CA THR A 24 3.96 -8.35 -15.91
C THR A 24 2.59 -7.70 -16.13
N ILE A 25 2.41 -6.43 -15.76
CA ILE A 25 1.08 -5.77 -15.75
C ILE A 25 0.89 -4.87 -16.97
N ALA A 26 1.89 -4.08 -17.33
CA ALA A 26 1.79 -3.06 -18.39
C ALA A 26 1.49 -3.62 -19.79
N ARG A 27 1.68 -4.94 -20.00
CA ARG A 27 1.41 -5.62 -21.28
C ARG A 27 -0.09 -5.84 -21.54
N GLU A 28 -0.92 -5.88 -20.50
CA GLU A 28 -2.36 -6.17 -20.61
C GLU A 28 -3.18 -5.08 -19.91
N PRO A 29 -3.99 -4.29 -20.64
CA PRO A 29 -4.70 -3.15 -20.06
C PRO A 29 -5.70 -3.55 -18.97
N LEU A 30 -6.28 -4.75 -19.08
CA LEU A 30 -7.22 -5.29 -18.10
C LEU A 30 -6.54 -5.49 -16.72
N ARG A 31 -5.27 -5.92 -16.70
CA ARG A 31 -4.47 -6.05 -15.47
C ARG A 31 -4.20 -4.69 -14.83
N VAL A 32 -3.98 -3.65 -15.64
CA VAL A 32 -3.80 -2.28 -15.13
C VAL A 32 -5.07 -1.78 -14.44
N ILE A 33 -6.24 -2.02 -15.04
CA ILE A 33 -7.53 -1.63 -14.44
C ILE A 33 -7.73 -2.33 -13.09
N PHE A 34 -7.45 -3.64 -13.01
CA PHE A 34 -7.52 -4.37 -11.76
C PHE A 34 -6.51 -3.85 -10.73
N LEU A 35 -5.27 -3.58 -11.11
CA LEU A 35 -4.29 -3.00 -10.20
C LEU A 35 -4.78 -1.69 -9.56
N ILE A 36 -5.30 -0.78 -10.39
CA ILE A 36 -5.80 0.53 -9.94
C ILE A 36 -7.01 0.33 -9.02
N ALA A 37 -7.92 -0.57 -9.35
CA ALA A 37 -9.06 -0.91 -8.51
C ALA A 37 -8.60 -1.44 -7.13
N GLY A 38 -7.61 -2.35 -7.10
CA GLY A 38 -7.05 -2.87 -5.84
C GLY A 38 -6.43 -1.76 -4.98
N ALA A 39 -5.65 -0.87 -5.60
CA ALA A 39 -5.08 0.30 -4.92
C ALA A 39 -6.17 1.24 -4.35
N PHE A 40 -7.28 1.43 -5.09
CA PHE A 40 -8.42 2.20 -4.62
C PHE A 40 -9.12 1.54 -3.41
N PHE A 41 -9.35 0.23 -3.44
CA PHE A 41 -9.94 -0.48 -2.29
C PHE A 41 -9.06 -0.40 -1.05
N TRP A 42 -7.73 -0.42 -1.21
CA TRP A 42 -6.80 -0.18 -0.12
C TRP A 42 -6.98 1.23 0.47
N LEU A 43 -7.07 2.27 -0.36
CA LEU A 43 -7.33 3.66 0.10
C LEU A 43 -8.65 3.79 0.85
N VAL A 44 -9.73 3.17 0.35
CA VAL A 44 -11.03 3.19 1.04
C VAL A 44 -10.93 2.50 2.41
N SER A 45 -10.21 1.38 2.50
CA SER A 45 -10.02 0.68 3.78
C SER A 45 -9.26 1.54 4.80
N LEU A 46 -8.22 2.27 4.35
CA LEU A 46 -7.45 3.17 5.19
C LEU A 46 -8.27 4.40 5.59
N LEU A 47 -9.08 4.95 4.67
CA LEU A 47 -9.96 6.08 4.94
C LEU A 47 -10.95 5.74 6.07
N LEU A 48 -11.61 4.58 6.00
CA LEU A 48 -12.51 4.12 7.05
C LEU A 48 -11.79 3.90 8.37
N ALA A 49 -10.59 3.30 8.34
CA ALA A 49 -9.78 3.11 9.54
C ALA A 49 -9.39 4.44 10.19
N SER A 50 -8.98 5.43 9.38
CA SER A 50 -8.63 6.77 9.85
C SER A 50 -9.81 7.52 10.44
N LEU A 51 -11.01 7.34 9.90
CA LEU A 51 -12.23 7.98 10.40
C LEU A 51 -12.60 7.43 11.78
N VAL A 52 -12.54 6.10 11.95
CA VAL A 52 -12.78 5.47 13.26
C VAL A 52 -11.72 5.92 14.28
N TRP A 53 -10.44 5.90 13.90
CA TRP A 53 -9.37 6.37 14.77
C TRP A 53 -9.54 7.85 15.16
N PHE A 54 -9.92 8.72 14.20
CA PHE A 54 -10.17 10.14 14.45
C PHE A 54 -11.30 10.34 15.47
N ILE A 55 -12.43 9.63 15.31
CA ILE A 55 -13.53 9.66 16.29
C ILE A 55 -13.05 9.18 17.67
N SER A 56 -12.28 8.09 17.72
CA SER A 56 -11.71 7.59 18.98
C SER A 56 -10.83 8.63 19.68
N VAL A 57 -9.97 9.34 18.94
CA VAL A 57 -9.11 10.40 19.48
C VAL A 57 -9.90 11.59 20.01
N GLN A 58 -10.97 12.01 19.31
CA GLN A 58 -11.78 13.16 19.75
C GLN A 58 -12.59 12.87 21.02
N ILE A 59 -12.97 11.61 21.24
CA ILE A 59 -13.67 11.19 22.47
C ILE A 59 -12.68 10.98 23.63
N SER A 60 -11.41 10.71 23.34
CA SER A 60 -10.38 10.46 24.36
C SER A 60 -9.75 11.75 24.89
N ASN A 61 -9.41 11.78 26.18
CA ASN A 61 -8.66 12.88 26.78
C ASN A 61 -7.21 12.89 26.24
N LYS A 62 -6.76 14.04 25.75
CA LYS A 62 -5.43 14.24 25.15
C LYS A 62 -4.30 14.31 26.17
N ASP A 63 -4.61 14.45 27.46
CA ASP A 63 -3.63 14.74 28.50
C ASP A 63 -2.82 13.51 28.97
N ASN A 64 -3.27 12.29 28.65
CA ASN A 64 -2.62 11.06 29.09
C ASN A 64 -1.79 10.41 27.95
N PRO A 65 -0.44 10.45 28.00
CA PRO A 65 0.41 9.90 26.94
C PRO A 65 0.27 8.37 26.80
N GLY A 66 -0.04 7.66 27.89
CA GLY A 66 -0.29 6.22 27.86
C GLY A 66 -1.56 5.83 27.08
N GLN A 67 -2.61 6.65 27.18
CA GLN A 67 -3.88 6.42 26.48
C GLN A 67 -3.75 6.72 24.98
N GLN A 68 -3.00 7.76 24.62
CA GLN A 68 -2.69 8.08 23.22
C GLN A 68 -1.93 6.93 22.53
N LYS A 69 -0.92 6.36 23.21
CA LYS A 69 -0.20 5.19 22.69
C LYS A 69 -1.12 3.98 22.48
N GLY A 70 -2.04 3.73 23.41
CA GLY A 70 -3.06 2.68 23.26
C GLY A 70 -3.98 2.90 22.06
N LEU A 71 -4.43 4.14 21.84
CA LEU A 71 -5.27 4.51 20.70
C LEU A 71 -4.56 4.35 19.35
N LEU A 72 -3.25 4.64 19.29
CA LEU A 72 -2.44 4.40 18.10
C LEU A 72 -2.36 2.90 17.78
N ILE A 73 -2.07 2.05 18.78
CA ILE A 73 -2.02 0.59 18.60
C ILE A 73 -3.39 0.07 18.12
N PHE A 74 -4.48 0.54 18.74
CA PHE A 74 -5.84 0.20 18.33
C PHE A 74 -6.12 0.60 16.88
N GLY A 75 -5.75 1.83 16.49
CA GLY A 75 -5.92 2.32 15.12
C GLY A 75 -5.15 1.47 14.10
N VAL A 76 -3.91 1.08 14.42
CA VAL A 76 -3.10 0.20 13.58
C VAL A 76 -3.76 -1.17 13.44
N VAL A 77 -4.16 -1.82 14.53
CA VAL A 77 -4.83 -3.13 14.49
C VAL A 77 -6.14 -3.06 13.70
N LEU A 78 -6.95 -2.03 13.91
CA LEU A 78 -8.18 -1.82 13.16
C LEU A 78 -7.92 -1.64 11.67
N SER A 79 -6.87 -0.89 11.31
CA SER A 79 -6.49 -0.67 9.91
C SER A 79 -6.11 -1.97 9.21
N VAL A 80 -5.39 -2.87 9.88
CA VAL A 80 -5.02 -4.18 9.34
C VAL A 80 -6.25 -5.06 9.13
N LEU A 81 -7.17 -5.09 10.09
CA LEU A 81 -8.42 -5.86 9.99
C LEU A 81 -9.31 -5.36 8.84
N LEU A 82 -9.43 -4.03 8.68
CA LEU A 82 -10.17 -3.45 7.57
C LEU A 82 -9.47 -3.72 6.23
N GLN A 83 -8.16 -3.58 6.14
CA GLN A 83 -7.41 -3.89 4.92
C GLN A 83 -7.61 -5.35 4.47
N GLU A 84 -7.60 -6.31 5.40
CA GLU A 84 -7.85 -7.73 5.06
C GLU A 84 -9.31 -8.00 4.66
N THR A 85 -10.26 -7.35 5.32
CA THR A 85 -11.69 -7.43 4.97
C THR A 85 -11.93 -6.89 3.56
N PHE A 86 -11.32 -5.76 3.22
CA PHE A 86 -11.38 -5.14 1.90
C PHE A 86 -10.67 -5.98 0.84
N ARG A 87 -9.55 -6.63 1.18
CA ARG A 87 -8.87 -7.60 0.30
C ARG A 87 -9.79 -8.76 -0.05
N PHE A 88 -10.50 -9.32 0.92
CA PHE A 88 -11.48 -10.39 0.68
C PHE A 88 -12.67 -9.92 -0.16
N ALA A 89 -13.22 -8.73 0.14
CA ALA A 89 -14.30 -8.12 -0.65
C ALA A 89 -13.87 -7.90 -2.11
N TYR A 90 -12.64 -7.41 -2.30
CA TYR A 90 -12.07 -7.19 -3.62
C TYR A 90 -11.83 -8.50 -4.38
N TYR A 91 -11.34 -9.56 -3.73
CA TYR A 91 -11.25 -10.89 -4.33
C TYR A 91 -12.61 -11.41 -4.82
N LYS A 92 -13.68 -11.23 -4.04
CA LYS A 92 -15.04 -11.61 -4.46
C LYS A 92 -15.51 -10.80 -5.68
N LEU A 93 -15.26 -9.49 -5.69
CA LEU A 93 -15.59 -8.63 -6.82
C LEU A 93 -14.83 -9.04 -8.08
N LEU A 94 -13.53 -9.30 -7.97
CA LEU A 94 -12.68 -9.76 -9.05
C LEU A 94 -13.15 -11.10 -9.62
N LYS A 95 -13.49 -12.06 -8.76
CA LYS A 95 -14.03 -13.35 -9.18
C LYS A 95 -15.33 -13.18 -9.97
N LYS A 96 -16.25 -12.36 -9.45
CA LYS A 96 -17.53 -12.06 -10.11
C LYS A 96 -17.35 -11.30 -11.44
N ALA A 97 -16.40 -10.37 -11.50
CA ALA A 97 -16.07 -9.63 -12.71
C ALA A 97 -15.48 -10.56 -13.78
N ASN A 98 -14.59 -11.48 -13.40
CA ASN A 98 -13.97 -12.43 -14.33
C ASN A 98 -15.01 -13.41 -14.90
N GLU A 99 -15.92 -13.92 -14.07
CA GLU A 99 -17.05 -14.75 -14.51
C GLU A 99 -17.99 -13.96 -15.45
N GLY A 100 -18.29 -12.70 -15.11
CA GLY A 100 -19.11 -11.83 -15.95
C GLY A 100 -18.48 -11.52 -17.31
N LEU A 101 -17.16 -11.30 -17.34
CA LEU A 101 -16.41 -11.06 -18.57
C LEU A 101 -16.40 -12.30 -19.48
N LEU A 102 -16.24 -13.51 -18.93
CA LEU A 102 -16.27 -14.76 -19.68
C LEU A 102 -17.60 -14.97 -20.41
N ILE A 103 -18.73 -14.69 -19.73
CA ILE A 103 -20.06 -14.84 -20.33
C ILE A 103 -20.26 -13.86 -21.50
N LEU A 104 -19.67 -12.67 -21.43
CA LEU A 104 -19.82 -11.62 -22.44
C LEU A 104 -18.84 -11.76 -23.61
N SER A 105 -17.64 -12.33 -23.38
CA SER A 105 -16.60 -12.41 -24.41
C SER A 105 -16.81 -13.50 -25.46
N GLN A 106 -17.82 -14.38 -25.30
CA GLN A 106 -18.05 -15.56 -26.16
C GLN A 106 -16.81 -16.48 -26.31
N GLU A 107 -15.80 -16.33 -25.45
CA GLU A 107 -14.62 -17.17 -25.43
C GLU A 107 -14.83 -18.36 -24.47
N GLU A 108 -14.40 -19.56 -24.85
CA GLU A 108 -14.41 -20.74 -23.97
C GLU A 108 -13.32 -20.67 -22.88
N THR A 109 -12.38 -19.72 -22.97
CA THR A 109 -11.25 -19.60 -22.05
C THR A 109 -11.34 -18.36 -21.18
N MET A 110 -11.08 -18.54 -19.88
CA MET A 110 -10.99 -17.44 -18.92
C MET A 110 -9.98 -16.38 -19.39
N PRO A 111 -10.35 -15.10 -19.48
CA PRO A 111 -9.45 -14.06 -19.98
C PRO A 111 -8.24 -13.86 -19.06
N ILE A 112 -8.40 -14.11 -17.75
CA ILE A 112 -7.31 -14.04 -16.77
C ILE A 112 -7.41 -15.22 -15.77
N SER A 113 -6.26 -15.83 -15.46
CA SER A 113 -6.16 -16.87 -14.43
C SER A 113 -6.35 -16.30 -13.03
N ILE A 114 -7.04 -17.02 -12.14
CA ILE A 114 -7.25 -16.59 -10.74
C ILE A 114 -5.94 -16.25 -10.01
N ARG A 115 -4.83 -16.91 -10.37
CA ARG A 115 -3.49 -16.63 -9.81
C ARG A 115 -2.97 -15.27 -10.25
N GLN A 116 -3.21 -14.90 -11.50
CA GLN A 116 -2.85 -13.58 -12.02
C GLN A 116 -3.72 -12.48 -11.41
N LEU A 117 -5.02 -12.74 -11.19
CA LEU A 117 -5.89 -11.82 -10.46
C LEU A 117 -5.40 -11.59 -9.02
N ALA A 118 -5.03 -12.65 -8.31
CA ALA A 118 -4.47 -12.55 -6.96
C ALA A 118 -3.13 -11.78 -6.96
N TYR A 119 -2.26 -12.05 -7.92
CA TYR A 119 -0.98 -11.36 -8.08
C TYR A 119 -1.15 -9.85 -8.35
N VAL A 120 -2.03 -9.48 -9.29
CA VAL A 120 -2.31 -8.07 -9.63
C VAL A 120 -2.96 -7.34 -8.46
N SER A 121 -3.87 -8.01 -7.76
CA SER A 121 -4.52 -7.50 -6.54
C SER A 121 -3.50 -7.21 -5.43
N GLY A 122 -2.64 -8.19 -5.12
CA GLY A 122 -1.58 -8.04 -4.12
C GLY A 122 -0.61 -6.91 -4.47
N LEU A 123 -0.23 -6.82 -5.74
CA LEU A 123 0.64 -5.74 -6.23
C LEU A 123 0.00 -4.36 -6.07
N GLY A 124 -1.29 -4.21 -6.39
CA GLY A 124 -2.01 -2.95 -6.20
C GLY A 124 -2.10 -2.50 -4.73
N PHE A 125 -2.44 -3.43 -3.83
CA PHE A 125 -2.46 -3.18 -2.38
C PHE A 125 -1.08 -2.79 -1.86
N GLY A 126 -0.04 -3.54 -2.26
CA GLY A 126 1.33 -3.28 -1.82
C GLY A 126 1.90 -1.98 -2.38
N PHE A 127 1.61 -1.64 -3.63
CA PHE A 127 2.07 -0.39 -4.24
C PHE A 127 1.52 0.82 -3.48
N MET A 128 0.22 0.82 -3.18
CA MET A 128 -0.40 1.94 -2.47
C MET A 128 0.05 2.02 -1.01
N SER A 129 0.18 0.88 -0.33
CA SER A 129 0.72 0.80 1.04
C SER A 129 2.16 1.33 1.12
N GLY A 130 3.03 0.89 0.22
CA GLY A 130 4.41 1.37 0.12
C GLY A 130 4.48 2.87 -0.22
N ALA A 131 3.63 3.34 -1.13
CA ALA A 131 3.51 4.77 -1.44
C ALA A 131 3.15 5.60 -0.20
N PHE A 132 2.12 5.19 0.55
CA PHE A 132 1.70 5.90 1.76
C PHE A 132 2.77 5.92 2.85
N SER A 133 3.58 4.86 2.92
CA SER A 133 4.65 4.72 3.92
C SER A 133 5.90 5.55 3.59
N VAL A 134 6.32 5.63 2.32
CA VAL A 134 7.63 6.20 1.95
C VAL A 134 7.56 7.58 1.34
N VAL A 135 6.52 7.93 0.59
CA VAL A 135 6.55 9.14 -0.27
C VAL A 135 6.82 10.41 0.53
N ASN A 136 6.23 10.55 1.71
CA ASN A 136 6.47 11.71 2.58
C ASN A 136 7.91 11.73 3.13
N ILE A 137 8.39 10.59 3.63
CA ILE A 137 9.77 10.44 4.14
C ILE A 137 10.79 10.71 3.01
N LEU A 138 10.47 10.29 1.79
CA LEU A 138 11.32 10.48 0.63
C LEU A 138 11.39 11.95 0.22
N ALA A 139 10.28 12.69 0.31
CA ALA A 139 10.26 14.13 0.09
C ALA A 139 11.20 14.85 1.08
N ASP A 140 11.20 14.44 2.35
CA ASP A 140 12.08 15.00 3.37
C ASP A 140 13.56 14.70 3.09
N SER A 141 13.88 13.55 2.49
CA SER A 141 15.26 13.17 2.11
C SER A 141 15.87 14.03 1.00
N ALA A 142 15.06 14.81 0.28
CA ALA A 142 15.54 15.73 -0.75
C ALA A 142 16.16 17.01 -0.16
N GLY A 143 15.87 17.33 1.11
CA GLY A 143 16.44 18.46 1.83
C GLY A 143 17.92 18.26 2.20
N PRO A 144 18.69 19.35 2.45
CA PRO A 144 20.14 19.27 2.74
C PRO A 144 20.50 18.60 4.07
N GLY A 145 19.53 18.31 4.93
CA GLY A 145 19.73 17.68 6.25
C GLY A 145 19.44 16.18 6.24
N THR A 146 20.06 15.46 7.17
CA THR A 146 19.73 14.06 7.50
C THR A 146 19.11 13.97 8.88
N VAL A 147 18.35 12.91 9.15
CA VAL A 147 17.82 12.59 10.49
C VAL A 147 18.99 12.32 11.44
N GLY A 148 18.87 12.78 12.69
CA GLY A 148 19.87 12.51 13.75
C GLY A 148 20.27 13.69 14.64
N ILE A 149 19.73 14.89 14.44
CA ILE A 149 20.03 16.06 15.30
C ILE A 149 19.59 15.82 16.77
N HIS A 150 18.54 15.02 17.00
CA HIS A 150 18.03 14.67 18.33
C HIS A 150 18.48 13.28 18.82
N GLY A 151 19.54 12.70 18.24
CA GLY A 151 20.05 11.38 18.63
C GLY A 151 19.42 10.18 17.90
N ASP A 152 18.59 10.44 16.89
CA ASP A 152 18.03 9.40 16.02
C ASP A 152 19.08 8.82 15.05
N SER A 153 18.81 7.63 14.52
CA SER A 153 19.71 6.95 13.58
C SER A 153 19.84 7.71 12.25
N GLN A 154 21.09 7.93 11.81
CA GLN A 154 21.39 8.50 10.49
C GLN A 154 20.96 7.58 9.33
N HIS A 155 20.67 6.29 9.60
CA HIS A 155 20.22 5.31 8.61
C HIS A 155 18.69 5.23 8.47
N TYR A 156 17.94 6.17 9.05
CA TYR A 156 16.48 6.16 9.05
C TYR A 156 15.88 6.01 7.64
N PHE A 157 16.35 6.81 6.67
CA PHE A 157 15.87 6.76 5.28
C PHE A 157 16.12 5.42 4.56
N LEU A 158 17.21 4.73 4.92
CA LEU A 158 17.54 3.42 4.36
C LEU A 158 16.63 2.34 4.97
N SER A 159 16.45 2.37 6.30
CA SER A 159 15.59 1.44 7.03
C SER A 159 14.14 1.54 6.56
N SER A 160 13.61 2.76 6.45
CA SER A 160 12.26 3.01 5.97
C SER A 160 12.07 2.51 4.52
N GLY A 161 13.05 2.76 3.64
CA GLY A 161 12.99 2.27 2.26
C GLY A 161 12.98 0.74 2.16
N THR A 162 13.66 0.03 3.05
CA THR A 162 13.65 -1.44 3.12
C THR A 162 12.39 -2.02 3.76
N GLU A 163 11.78 -1.34 4.73
CA GLU A 163 10.55 -1.81 5.39
C GLU A 163 9.33 -1.68 4.48
N SER A 164 9.24 -0.58 3.75
CA SER A 164 8.14 -0.33 2.83
C SER A 164 8.25 -1.07 1.50
N HIS A 165 9.22 -1.98 1.42
CA HIS A 165 9.41 -2.83 0.26
C HIS A 165 8.13 -3.65 0.03
N VAL A 166 7.52 -3.44 -1.14
CA VAL A 166 6.18 -3.91 -1.54
C VAL A 166 6.00 -5.44 -1.48
N ARG A 167 7.06 -6.19 -1.19
CA ARG A 167 7.11 -7.66 -1.19
C ARG A 167 6.18 -8.31 -0.15
N LEU A 168 5.83 -7.62 0.94
CA LEU A 168 4.99 -8.17 2.02
C LEU A 168 3.49 -8.29 1.67
N HIS A 169 3.02 -7.67 0.58
CA HIS A 169 1.62 -7.74 0.17
C HIS A 169 1.32 -8.78 -0.94
N PHE A 170 2.34 -9.55 -1.35
CA PHE A 170 2.20 -10.71 -2.24
C PHE A 170 1.70 -11.96 -1.52
#